data_AF-A0A927R8H5-F1
#
_entry.id   AF-A0A927R8H5-F1
#
_cell.length_a   1.000
_cell.length_b   1.000
_cell.length_c   1.000
_cell.angle_alpha   90.00
_cell.angle_beta   90.00
_cell.angle_gamma   90.00
#
_symmetry.space_group_name_H-M   'P 1'
#
loop_
_entity.id
_entity.type
_entity.pdbx_description
1 polymer ?
#
loop_
_entity_poly.entity_id
_entity_poly.type
_entity_poly.pdbx_seq_one_letter_code
_entity_poly.pdbx_strand_id
1 'polypeptide(L)' 'MMNPLKELRAGNGLTQKEMADKIGVSLSMYEKVERGTIQASRNFIGKIKRAFPHISIDYIFFNHQQHLECLIKVKKP' A
#
# COMPACT_ATOMS: atom_id res chain seq x y z
N MET A 1 7.38 1.11 -13.11
CA MET A 1 7.42 0.28 -11.89
C MET A 1 6.01 -0.22 -11.62
N MET A 2 5.86 -1.54 -11.48
CA MET A 2 4.60 -2.18 -11.09
C MET A 2 4.25 -1.76 -9.66
N ASN A 3 3.00 -1.37 -9.46
CA ASN A 3 2.48 -1.02 -8.16
C ASN A 3 1.25 -1.91 -7.93
N PRO A 4 1.41 -2.99 -7.15
CA PRO A 4 0.32 -3.93 -6.88
C PRO A 4 -0.96 -3.25 -6.36
N LEU A 5 -0.86 -2.15 -5.60
CA LEU A 5 -2.02 -1.41 -5.11
C LEU A 5 -2.75 -0.68 -6.24
N LYS A 6 -2.01 -0.11 -7.19
CA LYS A 6 -2.56 0.51 -8.40
C LYS A 6 -3.21 -0.52 -9.32
N GLU A 7 -2.57 -1.70 -9.47
CA GLU A 7 -3.10 -2.81 -10.27
C GLU A 7 -4.39 -3.35 -9.69
N LEU A 8 -4.44 -3.54 -8.36
CA LEU A 8 -5.66 -3.88 -7.65
C LEU A 8 -6.78 -2.88 -7.98
N ARG A 9 -6.50 -1.58 -7.83
CA ARG A 9 -7.49 -0.53 -8.08
C ARG A 9 -7.95 -0.49 -9.54
N ALA A 10 -7.01 -0.48 -10.48
CA ALA A 10 -7.31 -0.41 -11.91
C ALA A 10 -8.02 -1.67 -12.41
N GLY A 11 -7.66 -2.85 -11.91
CA GLY A 11 -8.35 -4.11 -12.19
C GLY A 11 -9.80 -4.15 -11.68
N ASN A 12 -10.14 -3.30 -10.71
CA ASN A 12 -11.52 -3.09 -10.26
C ASN A 12 -12.22 -1.93 -10.96
N GLY A 13 -11.57 -1.26 -11.93
CA GLY A 13 -12.14 -0.13 -12.66
C GLY A 13 -12.34 1.14 -11.81
N LEU A 14 -11.65 1.26 -10.67
CA LEU A 14 -11.87 2.34 -9.72
C LEU A 14 -10.88 3.50 -9.93
N THR A 15 -11.38 4.72 -9.75
CA THR A 15 -10.54 5.90 -9.52
C THR A 15 -9.90 5.85 -8.12
N GLN A 16 -8.86 6.66 -7.89
CA GLN A 16 -8.23 6.76 -6.56
C GLN A 16 -9.22 7.23 -5.49
N LYS A 17 -10.17 8.09 -5.86
CA LYS A 17 -11.22 8.59 -4.96
C LYS A 17 -12.20 7.49 -4.60
N GLU A 18 -12.75 6.79 -5.58
CA GLU A 18 -13.70 5.69 -5.32
C GLU A 18 -13.06 4.57 -4.50
N MET A 19 -11.78 4.28 -4.74
CA MET A 19 -11.05 3.29 -3.95
C MET A 19 -10.82 3.77 -2.51
N ALA A 20 -10.48 5.05 -2.31
CA ALA A 20 -10.35 5.63 -0.97
C ALA A 20 -11.67 5.58 -0.21
N ASP A 21 -12.78 5.94 -0.87
CA ASP A 21 -14.13 5.88 -0.32
C ASP A 21 -14.53 4.44 0.03
N LYS A 22 -14.26 3.48 -0.87
CA LYS A 22 -14.54 2.04 -0.68
C LYS A 22 -13.85 1.47 0.56
N ILE A 23 -12.59 1.85 0.82
CA ILE A 23 -11.84 1.35 1.98
C ILE A 23 -11.98 2.26 3.21
N GLY A 24 -12.66 3.40 3.09
CA GLY A 24 -12.91 4.36 4.17
C GLY A 24 -11.65 5.10 4.64
N VAL A 25 -10.83 5.61 3.72
CA VAL A 25 -9.69 6.50 4.02
C VAL A 25 -9.81 7.80 3.24
N SER A 26 -9.03 8.82 3.60
CA SER A 26 -8.96 10.04 2.80
C SER A 26 -8.26 9.78 1.46
N LEU A 27 -8.69 10.48 0.40
CA LEU A 27 -8.04 10.46 -0.91
C LEU A 27 -6.53 10.74 -0.79
N SER A 28 -6.16 11.77 -0.02
CA SER A 28 -4.75 12.13 0.19
C SER A 28 -3.94 10.98 0.79
N MET A 29 -4.50 10.24 1.76
CA MET A 29 -3.83 9.07 2.32
C MET A 29 -3.66 7.97 1.27
N TYR A 30 -4.73 7.64 0.55
CA TYR A 30 -4.72 6.61 -0.48
C TYR A 30 -3.68 6.91 -1.57
N GLU A 31 -3.68 8.12 -2.10
CA GLU A 31 -2.73 8.56 -3.11
C GLU A 31 -1.28 8.49 -2.63
N LYS A 32 -1.00 8.90 -1.39
CA LYS A 32 0.36 8.88 -0.83
C LYS A 32 0.87 7.45 -0.67
N VAL A 33 0.01 6.52 -0.25
CA VAL A 33 0.34 5.09 -0.16
C VAL A 33 0.54 4.51 -1.55
N GLU A 34 -0.36 4.77 -2.50
CA GLU A 34 -0.23 4.30 -3.88
C GLU A 34 1.07 4.83 -4.51
N ARG A 35 1.41 6.12 -4.35
CA ARG A 35 2.67 6.65 -4.90
C ARG A 35 3.92 6.15 -4.17
N GLY A 36 3.80 5.42 -3.06
CA GLY A 36 4.93 4.99 -2.23
C GLY A 36 5.57 6.11 -1.40
N THR A 37 4.97 7.29 -1.35
CA THR A 37 5.47 8.43 -0.55
C THR A 37 5.28 8.23 0.96
N ILE A 38 4.32 7.39 1.36
CA ILE A 38 4.15 6.94 2.74
C ILE A 38 3.95 5.43 2.76
N GLN A 39 4.41 4.77 3.81
CA GLN A 39 4.17 3.35 4.02
C GLN A 39 2.71 3.10 4.44
N ALA A 40 2.13 1.99 3.97
CA ALA A 40 0.80 1.58 4.39
C ALA A 40 0.79 1.19 5.88
N SER A 41 -0.07 1.82 6.67
CA SER A 41 -0.24 1.46 8.08
C SER A 41 -1.00 0.14 8.23
N ARG A 42 -0.90 -0.50 9.40
CA ARG A 42 -1.69 -1.70 9.73
C ARG A 42 -3.20 -1.47 9.56
N ASN A 43 -3.68 -0.26 9.87
CA ASN A 43 -5.08 0.11 9.68
C ASN A 43 -5.46 0.14 8.19
N PHE A 44 -4.62 0.75 7.35
CA PHE A 44 -4.81 0.79 5.89
C PHE A 44 -4.83 -0.61 5.28
N ILE A 45 -3.86 -1.44 5.65
CA ILE A 45 -3.77 -2.84 5.23
C ILE A 45 -5.03 -3.62 5.66
N GLY A 46 -5.47 -3.44 6.90
CA GLY A 46 -6.69 -4.07 7.40
C GLY A 46 -7.95 -3.63 6.65
N LYS A 47 -8.02 -2.36 6.21
CA LYS A 47 -9.12 -1.84 5.38
C LYS A 47 -9.12 -2.47 3.99
N ILE A 48 -7.96 -2.62 3.36
CA ILE A 48 -7.82 -3.33 2.08
C ILE A 48 -8.24 -4.79 2.22
N LYS A 49 -7.76 -5.49 3.26
CA LYS A 49 -8.12 -6.90 3.52
C LYS A 49 -9.62 -7.09 3.71
N ARG A 50 -10.30 -6.15 4.37
CA ARG A 50 -11.77 -6.20 4.52
C ARG A 50 -12.51 -5.93 3.22
N ALA A 51 -12.03 -4.98 2.42
CA ALA A 51 -12.66 -4.65 1.14
C ALA A 51 -12.40 -5.70 0.04
N PHE A 52 -11.28 -6.43 0.15
CA PHE A 52 -10.81 -7.41 -0.83
C PHE A 52 -10.29 -8.68 -0.13
N PRO A 53 -11.18 -9.53 0.43
CA PRO A 53 -10.78 -10.67 1.26
C PRO A 53 -10.05 -11.78 0.51
N HIS A 54 -10.21 -11.86 -0.82
CA HIS A 54 -9.61 -12.90 -1.67
C HIS A 54 -8.19 -12.55 -2.16
N ILE A 55 -7.65 -11.40 -1.76
CA ILE A 55 -6.41 -10.88 -2.32
C ILE A 55 -5.28 -11.02 -1.30
N SER A 56 -4.11 -11.46 -1.78
CA SER A 56 -2.91 -11.57 -0.96
C SER A 56 -2.39 -10.18 -0.60
N ILE A 57 -2.48 -9.85 0.69
CA ILE A 57 -1.89 -8.64 1.26
C ILE A 57 -0.36 -8.66 1.14
N ASP A 58 0.25 -9.85 1.19
CA ASP A 58 1.70 -10.04 1.05
C ASP A 58 2.18 -9.60 -0.32
N TYR A 59 1.43 -9.96 -1.36
CA TYR A 59 1.70 -9.51 -2.73
C TYR A 59 1.58 -7.98 -2.87
N ILE A 60 0.61 -7.36 -2.18
CA ILE A 60 0.38 -5.92 -2.30
C ILE A 60 1.43 -5.09 -1.56
N PHE A 61 1.78 -5.48 -0.33
CA PHE A 61 2.54 -4.61 0.59
C PHE A 61 3.90 -5.16 1.02
N PHE A 62 4.18 -6.45 0.79
CA PHE A 62 5.36 -7.12 1.34
C PHE A 62 6.28 -7.72 0.27
N ASN A 63 6.00 -7.52 -1.03
CA ASN A 63 6.88 -8.01 -2.08
C ASN A 63 8.25 -7.30 -2.00
N HIS A 64 9.28 -8.09 -1.79
CA HIS A 64 10.59 -7.75 -1.22
C HIS A 64 11.38 -6.71 -2.04
N GLN A 65 11.41 -5.45 -1.60
CA GLN A 65 12.55 -4.55 -1.85
C GLN A 65 12.64 -3.35 -0.89
N GLN A 66 12.36 -3.56 0.40
CA GLN A 66 12.55 -2.51 1.42
C GLN A 66 13.35 -3.04 2.61
N HIS A 67 14.60 -3.44 2.38
CA HIS A 67 15.55 -3.56 3.50
C HIS A 67 17.03 -3.53 3.09
N LEU A 68 17.48 -2.45 2.43
CA LEU A 68 18.92 -2.16 2.33
C LEU A 68 19.36 -0.91 3.11
N GLU A 69 18.43 -0.08 3.62
CA GLU A 69 18.82 1.18 4.29
C GLU A 69 18.91 1.10 5.82
N CYS A 70 18.45 0.01 6.46
CA CYS A 70 18.49 -0.07 7.93
C CYS A 70 19.75 -0.75 8.49
N LEU A 71 20.59 -1.42 7.68
CA LEU A 71 21.80 -2.09 8.15
C LEU A 71 23.04 -1.18 8.24
N ILE A 72 22.96 0.07 7.78
CA ILE A 72 24.12 0.99 7.80
C ILE A 72 24.17 1.85 9.08
N LYS A 73 23.09 1.93 9.88
CA LYS A 73 23.06 2.79 11.08
C LYS A 73 23.61 2.16 12.36
N VAL A 74 24.13 0.93 12.33
CA VAL A 74 24.83 0.30 13.48
C VAL A 74 26.33 0.20 13.22
N LYS A 75 26.97 1.34 12.99
CA LYS A 75 28.41 1.52 13.26
C LYS A 75 28.70 3.01 13.21
N LYS A 76 28.56 3.68 14.35
CA LYS A 76 29.30 4.92 14.59
C LYS A 76 30.15 4.67 15.86
N PRO A 77 31.47 4.88 15.78
CA PRO A 77 32.39 4.73 16.90
C PRO A 77 32.09 5.73 18.03
#